data_AF-A0AAU1IA07-F1
#
_entry.id   AF-A0AAU1IA07-F1
#
_cell.length_a   1.000
_cell.length_b   1.000
_cell.length_c   1.000
_cell.angle_alpha   90.00
_cell.angle_beta   90.00
_cell.angle_gamma   90.00
#
_symmetry.space_group_name_H-M   'P 1'
#
loop_
_entity.id
_entity.type
_entity.pdbx_description
1 polymer ?
#
loop_
_entity_poly.entity_id
_entity_poly.type
_entity_poly.pdbx_seq_one_letter_code
_entity_poly.pdbx_strand_id
1 'polypeptide(L)'
;MALADEEEQRRAERAHQVALFRYQLIRESADAALSPLQRRAMVRAIAAQVHTDPFGKPVKITRGTVDRWLKLWREGGFDALLPPTRQVTPRMPEEVLGLAAALKRENPSRSTAQVVLPGLTVHGMNIGK
;
A
#
# COMPACT_ATOMS: atom_id res chain seq x y z
N MET A 1 13.63 -22.32 -7.26
CA MET A 1 13.53 -22.03 -5.81
C MET A 1 14.02 -20.63 -5.49
N ALA A 2 15.30 -20.28 -5.70
CA ALA A 2 15.86 -18.95 -5.37
C ALA A 2 15.06 -17.70 -5.82
N LEU A 3 14.54 -17.66 -7.05
CA LEU A 3 13.77 -16.50 -7.55
C LEU A 3 12.45 -16.28 -6.79
N ALA A 4 11.79 -17.35 -6.33
CA ALA A 4 10.55 -17.24 -5.58
C ALA A 4 10.81 -16.71 -4.16
N ASP A 5 11.92 -17.14 -3.55
CA ASP A 5 12.34 -16.69 -2.23
C ASP A 5 12.73 -15.20 -2.25
N GLU A 6 13.44 -14.75 -3.29
CA GLU A 6 13.75 -13.33 -3.48
C GLU A 6 12.50 -12.47 -3.70
N GLU A 7 11.52 -12.95 -4.46
CA GLU A 7 10.26 -12.24 -4.66
C GLU A 7 9.43 -12.14 -3.38
N GLU A 8 9.42 -13.20 -2.57
CA GLU A 8 8.80 -13.19 -1.24
C GLU A 8 9.49 -12.16 -0.33
N GLN A 9 10.82 -12.15 -0.33
CA GLN A 9 11.59 -11.19 0.47
C GLN A 9 11.30 -9.74 0.07
N ARG A 10 11.25 -9.44 -1.24
CA ARG A 10 10.88 -8.11 -1.73
C ARG A 10 9.45 -7.74 -1.35
N ARG A 11 8.52 -8.70 -1.35
CA ARG A 11 7.12 -8.47 -0.92
C ARG A 11 7.04 -8.19 0.57
N ALA A 12 7.78 -8.94 1.39
CA ALA A 12 7.88 -8.72 2.82
C ALA A 12 8.49 -7.35 3.14
N GLU A 13 9.57 -6.96 2.48
CA GLU A 13 10.20 -5.65 2.66
C GLU A 13 9.23 -4.50 2.32
N ARG A 14 8.52 -4.61 1.20
CA ARG A 14 7.48 -3.64 0.83
C ARG A 14 6.35 -3.58 1.86
N ALA A 15 5.94 -4.73 2.41
CA ALA A 15 4.91 -4.78 3.45
C ALA A 15 5.37 -4.04 4.73
N HIS A 16 6.62 -4.22 5.13
CA HIS A 16 7.22 -3.51 6.27
C HIS A 16 7.29 -2.00 6.04
N GLN A 17 7.71 -1.55 4.86
CA GLN A 17 7.75 -0.13 4.52
C GLN A 17 6.36 0.52 4.63
N VAL A 18 5.31 -0.19 4.17
CA VAL A 18 3.92 0.26 4.32
C VAL A 18 3.50 0.30 5.79
N ALA A 19 3.84 -0.71 6.59
CA ALA A 19 3.53 -0.74 8.02
C ALA A 19 4.24 0.40 8.78
N LEU A 20 5.50 0.67 8.48
CA LEU A 20 6.27 1.79 9.05
C LEU A 20 5.62 3.13 8.73
N PHE A 21 5.20 3.35 7.48
CA PHE A 21 4.49 4.57 7.10
C PHE A 21 3.17 4.74 7.88
N ARG A 22 2.37 3.67 7.98
CA ARG A 22 1.14 3.69 8.78
C ARG A 22 1.43 4.02 10.25
N TYR A 23 2.47 3.41 10.80
CA TYR A 23 2.89 3.63 12.19
C TYR A 23 3.32 5.08 12.43
N GLN A 24 4.15 5.65 11.56
CA GLN A 24 4.61 7.04 11.66
C GLN A 24 3.44 8.03 11.71
N LEU A 25 2.37 7.78 10.94
CA LEU A 25 1.19 8.63 10.94
C LEU A 25 0.36 8.52 12.23
N ILE A 26 0.29 7.33 12.83
CA ILE A 26 -0.62 7.10 13.97
C ILE A 26 0.07 7.18 15.33
N ARG A 27 1.40 7.06 15.42
CA ARG A 27 2.12 6.91 16.70
C ARG A 27 1.80 8.00 17.70
N GLU A 28 1.69 9.25 17.25
CA GLU A 28 1.37 10.38 18.12
C GLU A 28 -0.10 10.33 18.55
N SER A 29 -1.02 9.95 17.65
CA SER A 29 -2.45 9.80 17.95
C SER A 29 -2.76 8.53 18.78
N ALA A 30 -1.81 7.60 18.85
CA ALA A 30 -1.94 6.34 19.56
C ALA A 30 -1.70 6.48 21.08
N ASP A 31 -1.11 7.59 21.52
CA ASP A 31 -0.83 7.87 22.93
C ASP A 31 -2.10 7.72 23.80
N ALA A 32 -1.93 7.00 24.91
CA ALA A 32 -2.98 6.71 25.89
C ALA A 32 -3.29 7.92 26.77
N ALA A 33 -2.35 8.86 26.92
CA ALA A 33 -2.56 10.10 27.67
C ALA A 33 -3.48 11.10 26.94
N LEU A 34 -3.73 10.91 25.64
CA LEU A 34 -4.58 11.80 24.87
C LEU A 34 -6.06 11.62 25.21
N SER A 35 -6.72 12.74 25.47
CA SER A 35 -8.18 12.78 25.54
C SER A 35 -8.83 12.41 24.19
N PRO A 36 -10.08 11.92 24.18
CA PRO A 36 -10.80 11.64 22.95
C PRO A 36 -10.91 12.85 22.00
N LEU A 37 -10.95 14.08 22.54
CA LEU A 37 -11.02 15.30 21.75
C LEU A 37 -9.69 15.62 21.08
N GLN A 38 -8.56 15.52 21.81
CA GLN A 38 -7.22 15.73 21.26
C GLN A 38 -6.92 14.72 20.15
N ARG A 39 -7.22 13.43 20.39
CA ARG A 39 -7.08 12.39 19.36
C ARG A 39 -7.89 12.72 18.11
N ARG A 40 -9.16 13.11 18.26
CA ARG A 40 -9.99 13.53 17.11
C ARG A 40 -9.44 14.74 16.38
N ALA A 41 -8.78 15.68 17.06
CA ALA A 41 -8.13 16.82 16.41
C ALA A 41 -6.92 16.36 15.59
N MET A 42 -6.07 15.50 16.14
CA MET A 42 -4.89 14.97 15.45
C MET A 42 -5.27 14.12 14.23
N VAL A 43 -6.25 13.23 14.37
CA VAL A 43 -6.75 12.44 13.24
C VAL A 43 -7.32 13.33 12.12
N ARG A 44 -7.99 14.43 12.47
CA ARG A 44 -8.45 15.43 11.48
C ARG A 44 -7.29 16.14 10.80
N ALA A 45 -6.22 16.47 11.54
CA ALA A 45 -5.02 17.08 10.96
C ALA A 45 -4.34 16.15 9.95
N ILE A 46 -4.19 14.86 10.31
CA ILE A 46 -3.66 13.83 9.39
C ILE A 46 -4.52 13.75 8.13
N ALA A 47 -5.85 13.69 8.26
CA ALA A 47 -6.75 13.55 7.10
C ALA A 47 -6.85 14.81 6.23
N ALA A 48 -6.47 15.98 6.75
CA ALA A 48 -6.45 17.24 6.01
C ALA A 48 -5.23 17.36 5.08
N GLN A 49 -4.19 16.58 5.34
CA GLN A 49 -2.92 16.64 4.61
C GLN A 49 -2.84 15.57 3.51
N VAL A 50 -2.03 15.86 2.49
CA VAL A 50 -1.57 14.86 1.53
C VAL A 50 -0.25 14.31 2.05
N HIS A 51 -0.15 12.99 2.10
CA HIS A 51 1.04 12.28 2.59
C HIS A 51 1.81 11.70 1.41
N THR A 52 3.10 11.47 1.59
CA THR A 52 3.90 10.72 0.62
C THR A 52 3.98 9.28 1.09
N ASP A 53 3.53 8.35 0.26
CA ASP A 53 3.67 6.92 0.54
C ASP A 53 5.16 6.50 0.56
N PRO A 54 5.50 5.30 1.06
CA PRO A 54 6.88 4.82 1.09
C PRO A 54 7.57 4.73 -0.28
N PHE A 55 6.79 4.74 -1.37
CA PHE A 55 7.23 4.61 -2.75
C PHE A 55 7.19 5.95 -3.50
N GLY A 56 7.02 7.07 -2.78
CA GLY A 56 7.07 8.43 -3.31
C GLY A 56 5.76 8.95 -3.91
N LYS A 57 4.64 8.24 -3.78
CA LYS A 57 3.35 8.66 -4.35
C LYS A 57 2.55 9.50 -3.38
N PRO A 58 1.93 10.62 -3.82
CA PRO A 58 1.02 11.38 -2.97
C PRO A 58 -0.25 10.55 -2.69
N VAL A 59 -0.61 10.42 -1.42
CA VAL A 59 -1.78 9.68 -0.95
C VAL A 59 -2.59 10.53 0.04
N LYS A 60 -3.91 10.57 -0.18
CA LYS A 60 -4.86 11.17 0.77
C LYS A 60 -5.49 10.08 1.63
N ILE A 61 -5.36 10.21 2.94
CA ILE A 61 -5.82 9.20 3.90
C ILE A 61 -7.05 9.76 4.62
N THR A 62 -8.12 8.98 4.66
CA THR A 62 -9.36 9.41 5.33
C THR A 62 -9.26 9.22 6.84
N ARG A 63 -10.05 9.98 7.60
CA ARG A 63 -10.20 9.79 9.06
C ARG A 63 -10.50 8.32 9.41
N GLY A 64 -11.44 7.69 8.72
CA GLY A 64 -11.84 6.30 8.99
C GLY A 64 -10.70 5.30 8.79
N THR A 65 -9.78 5.57 7.86
CA THR A 65 -8.57 4.77 7.66
C THR A 65 -7.61 4.90 8.84
N VAL A 66 -7.39 6.11 9.32
CA VAL A 66 -6.53 6.39 10.49
C VAL A 66 -7.12 5.76 11.76
N ASP A 67 -8.44 5.91 11.98
CA ASP A 67 -9.13 5.30 13.13
C ASP A 67 -9.03 3.76 13.10
N ARG A 68 -9.15 3.15 11.91
CA ARG A 68 -8.94 1.71 11.73
C ARG A 68 -7.53 1.28 12.09
N TRP A 69 -6.50 2.02 11.65
CA TRP A 69 -5.12 1.71 11.99
C TRP A 69 -4.83 1.87 13.49
N LEU A 70 -5.40 2.89 14.13
CA LEU A 70 -5.30 3.06 15.58
C LEU A 70 -5.92 1.89 16.35
N LYS A 71 -7.05 1.36 15.88
CA LYS A 71 -7.67 0.16 16.44
C LYS A 71 -6.76 -1.07 16.28
N LEU A 72 -6.31 -1.34 15.06
CA LEU A 72 -5.42 -2.47 14.76
C LEU A 72 -4.13 -2.42 15.58
N TRP A 73 -3.51 -1.25 15.70
CA TRP A 73 -2.30 -1.06 16.50
C TRP A 73 -2.51 -1.35 17.98
N ARG A 74 -3.66 -0.97 18.55
CA ARG A 74 -3.97 -1.27 19.95
C ARG A 74 -4.25 -2.74 20.21
N GLU A 75 -4.82 -3.43 19.23
CA GLU A 75 -5.23 -4.84 19.36
C GLU A 75 -4.10 -5.81 19.03
N GLY A 76 -3.23 -5.48 18.06
CA GLY A 76 -2.21 -6.40 17.55
C GLY A 76 -0.87 -5.75 17.23
N GLY A 77 -0.61 -4.53 17.72
CA GLY A 77 0.69 -3.88 17.59
C GLY A 77 1.10 -3.62 16.14
N PHE A 78 2.40 -3.75 15.87
CA PHE A 78 2.98 -3.42 14.56
C PHE A 78 2.56 -4.41 13.47
N ASP A 79 2.49 -5.70 13.81
CA ASP A 79 2.16 -6.74 12.84
C ASP A 79 0.74 -6.55 12.29
N ALA A 80 -0.18 -6.03 13.10
CA ALA A 80 -1.52 -5.69 12.67
C ALA A 80 -1.58 -4.52 11.66
N LEU A 81 -0.49 -3.75 11.52
CA LEU A 81 -0.36 -2.69 10.51
C LEU A 81 0.21 -3.20 9.18
N LEU A 82 0.74 -4.42 9.12
CA LEU A 82 1.18 -5.01 7.86
C LEU A 82 0.00 -5.05 6.88
N PRO A 83 0.21 -4.72 5.59
CA PRO A 83 -0.83 -4.97 4.60
C PRO A 83 -1.15 -6.46 4.60
N PRO A 84 -2.44 -6.84 4.57
CA PRO A 84 -2.80 -8.25 4.53
C PRO A 84 -2.15 -8.90 3.32
N THR A 85 -1.57 -10.08 3.51
CA THR A 85 -1.01 -10.91 2.44
C THR A 85 -2.15 -11.27 1.50
N ARG A 86 -2.33 -10.46 0.46
CA ARG A 86 -3.36 -10.71 -0.53
C ARG A 86 -2.93 -11.99 -1.24
N GLN A 87 -3.58 -13.11 -0.94
CA GLN A 87 -3.55 -14.29 -1.79
C GLN A 87 -4.22 -13.87 -3.11
N VAL A 88 -3.44 -13.29 -4.02
CA VAL A 88 -3.88 -13.04 -5.38
C VAL A 88 -3.77 -14.39 -6.06
N THR A 89 -4.83 -15.20 -6.03
CA THR A 89 -4.97 -16.25 -7.04
C THR A 89 -4.94 -15.51 -8.38
N PRO A 90 -3.92 -15.71 -9.24
CA PRO A 90 -3.87 -15.00 -10.51
C PRO A 90 -5.04 -15.50 -11.34
N ARG A 91 -6.15 -14.75 -11.39
CA ARG A 91 -7.23 -15.02 -12.33
C ARG A 91 -6.83 -14.46 -13.69
N MET A 92 -5.75 -14.99 -14.24
CA MET A 92 -5.40 -14.82 -15.65
C MET A 92 -5.62 -16.20 -16.30
N PRO A 93 -6.56 -16.33 -17.24
CA PRO A 93 -6.72 -17.56 -17.99
C PRO A 93 -5.38 -17.90 -18.66
N GLU A 94 -5.04 -19.18 -18.62
CA GLU A 94 -3.75 -19.80 -18.91
C GLU A 94 -3.18 -19.45 -20.31
N GLU A 95 -4.03 -18.98 -21.23
CA GLU A 95 -3.67 -18.64 -22.61
C GLU A 95 -2.80 -17.38 -22.77
N VAL A 96 -2.69 -16.50 -21.77
CA VAL A 96 -1.85 -15.27 -21.88
C VAL A 96 -0.42 -15.48 -21.37
N LEU A 97 -0.13 -16.58 -20.65
CA LEU A 97 1.23 -16.87 -20.15
C LEU A 97 2.18 -17.43 -21.23
N GLY A 98 1.65 -17.96 -22.34
CA GLY A 98 2.44 -18.52 -23.43
C GLY A 98 3.10 -17.49 -24.37
N LEU A 99 2.51 -16.30 -24.54
CA LEU A 99 2.98 -15.33 -25.55
C LEU A 99 4.01 -14.31 -25.03
N ALA A 100 4.06 -14.07 -23.71
CA ALA A 100 5.03 -13.14 -23.11
C ALA A 100 6.45 -13.73 -22.98
N ALA A 101 6.61 -15.06 -23.08
CA ALA A 101 7.91 -15.72 -23.04
C ALA A 101 8.70 -15.63 -24.36
N ALA A 102 8.03 -15.30 -25.48
CA ALA A 102 8.67 -15.20 -26.79
C ALA A 102 9.29 -13.82 -27.09
N LEU A 103 8.83 -12.73 -26.44
CA LEU A 103 9.25 -11.36 -26.78
C LEU A 103 10.37 -10.78 -25.89
N LYS A 104 10.85 -11.51 -24.87
CA LYS A 104 11.96 -11.04 -24.01
C LYS A 104 13.30 -11.71 -24.31
N ARG A 105 13.40 -12.47 -25.40
CA ARG A 105 14.64 -13.17 -25.80
C ARG A 105 15.40 -12.50 -26.95
N GLU A 106 14.84 -11.49 -27.62
CA GLU A 106 15.57 -10.77 -28.67
C GLU A 106 15.52 -9.26 -28.46
N ASN A 107 16.72 -8.68 -28.30
CA ASN A 107 17.09 -7.26 -28.44
C ASN A 107 17.31 -6.41 -27.15
N PRO A 108 18.47 -6.59 -26.50
CA PRO A 108 18.96 -5.71 -25.43
C PRO A 108 19.73 -4.53 -26.02
N SER A 109 19.06 -3.44 -26.41
CA SER A 109 19.65 -2.08 -26.58
C SER A 109 18.63 -1.10 -27.19
N ARG A 110 18.05 -0.22 -26.36
CA ARG A 110 17.94 1.25 -26.62
C ARG A 110 17.08 1.95 -25.57
N SER A 111 17.75 2.85 -24.84
CA SER A 111 17.37 4.23 -24.51
C SER A 111 15.92 4.57 -24.13
N THR A 112 15.80 5.27 -22.99
CA THR A 112 14.74 6.22 -22.61
C THR A 112 13.96 6.83 -23.78
N ALA A 113 12.63 6.63 -23.79
CA ALA A 113 11.64 7.59 -24.24
C ALA A 113 10.22 7.14 -23.85
N GLN A 114 9.57 7.98 -23.03
CA GLN A 114 8.17 8.39 -23.12
C GLN A 114 7.16 7.46 -23.82
N VAL A 115 6.19 6.93 -23.07
CA VAL A 115 4.81 6.84 -23.55
C VAL A 115 3.90 7.40 -22.46
N VAL A 116 3.28 8.52 -22.82
CA VAL A 116 2.21 9.22 -22.13
C VAL A 116 0.87 8.67 -22.65
N LEU A 117 -0.12 8.57 -21.74
CA LEU A 117 -1.59 8.40 -21.94
C LEU A 117 -2.15 7.00 -22.27
N PRO A 118 -3.47 6.75 -22.07
CA PRO A 118 -4.46 7.45 -21.21
C PRO A 118 -5.30 6.49 -20.32
N GLY A 119 -5.92 7.02 -19.26
CA GLY A 119 -7.17 6.45 -18.72
C GLY A 119 -7.04 5.34 -17.66
N LEU A 120 -6.64 5.71 -16.44
CA LEU A 120 -7.04 4.97 -15.25
C LEU A 120 -8.07 5.80 -14.49
N THR A 121 -9.32 5.71 -14.92
CA THR A 121 -10.45 5.86 -13.99
C THR A 121 -10.30 4.74 -12.99
N VAL A 122 -9.62 5.02 -11.86
CA VAL A 122 -9.67 4.12 -10.70
C VAL A 122 -11.05 4.33 -10.09
N HIS A 123 -11.97 3.52 -10.60
CA HIS A 123 -13.35 3.41 -10.18
C HIS A 123 -13.39 3.23 -8.66
N GLY A 124 -14.22 4.04 -8.01
CA GLY A 124 -14.39 4.06 -6.57
C GLY A 124 -14.80 2.69 -6.06
N MET A 125 -14.11 2.22 -5.01
CA MET A 125 -14.63 1.15 -4.18
C MET A 125 -15.34 1.78 -2.98
N ASN A 126 -16.60 2.10 -3.24
CA ASN A 126 -17.63 2.33 -2.23
C ASN A 126 -17.87 1.02 -1.47
N ILE A 127 -17.86 1.07 -0.13
CA ILE A 127 -18.42 0.02 0.71
C ILE A 127 -19.29 0.69 1.77
N GLY A 128 -20.56 0.81 1.42
CA GLY A 128 -21.65 1.01 2.34
C GLY A 128 -22.74 0.00 2.00
N LYS A 129 -23.13 -0.79 3.00
CA LYS A 129 -24.51 -1.00 3.48
C LYS A 129 -24.39 -1.48 4.92
#